data_AF-A0A4U5MI64-F1
#
_entry.id   AF-A0A4U5MI64-F1
#
_cell.length_a   1.000
_cell.length_b   1.000
_cell.length_c   1.000
_cell.angle_alpha   90.00
_cell.angle_beta   90.00
_cell.angle_gamma   90.00
#
_symmetry.space_group_name_H-M   'P 1'
#
loop_
_entity.id
_entity.type
_entity.pdbx_description
1 polymer ?
#
loop_
_entity_poly.entity_id
_entity_poly.type
_entity_poly.pdbx_seq_one_letter_code
_entity_poly.pdbx_strand_id
1 'polypeptide(L)'
;MGSSRRETQTNIFGRSVTPANVLAFPGLNTLGISMNRVDFAPGGLNPPPSHPRATETGVVIEGKLLGSCHSQLNVGEENALLFTAFNSHLPGSAIVPTTLFVSNLNSR
;
A
#
# COMPACT_ATOMS: atom_id res chain seq x y z
N MET A 1 -12.33 -12.05 -25.26
CA MET A 1 -13.06 -10.83 -24.87
C MET A 1 -12.98 -10.73 -23.35
N GLY A 2 -12.27 -9.74 -22.81
CA GLY A 2 -12.02 -9.61 -21.37
C GLY A 2 -10.69 -8.93 -21.06
N SER A 3 -10.46 -7.76 -21.67
CA SER A 3 -9.33 -6.90 -21.31
C SER A 3 -9.55 -6.41 -19.87
N SER A 4 -8.76 -6.92 -18.91
CA SER A 4 -8.76 -6.38 -17.55
C SER A 4 -8.20 -4.97 -17.65
N ARG A 5 -9.09 -3.98 -17.61
CA ARG A 5 -8.77 -2.56 -17.53
C ARG A 5 -7.92 -2.32 -16.28
N ARG A 6 -6.59 -2.35 -16.41
CA ARG A 6 -5.64 -1.90 -15.38
C ARG A 6 -5.69 -0.38 -15.41
N GLU A 7 -6.43 0.20 -14.47
CA GLU A 7 -6.60 1.64 -14.37
C GLU A 7 -5.25 2.33 -14.18
N THR A 8 -4.99 3.37 -14.97
CA THR A 8 -3.84 4.27 -14.84
C THR A 8 -3.86 4.84 -13.42
N GLN A 9 -2.89 4.49 -12.60
CA GLN A 9 -2.95 4.75 -11.15
C GLN A 9 -2.87 6.26 -10.87
N THR A 10 -3.82 6.75 -10.09
CA THR A 10 -4.28 8.16 -10.11
C THR A 10 -3.71 9.06 -9.01
N ASN A 11 -2.69 8.62 -8.27
CA ASN A 11 -2.07 9.48 -7.25
C ASN A 11 -0.65 9.92 -7.64
N ILE A 12 -0.18 10.96 -6.96
CA ILE A 12 1.16 11.57 -7.18
C ILE A 12 2.33 10.59 -7.00
N PHE A 13 2.07 9.44 -6.38
CA PHE A 13 3.06 8.40 -6.12
C PHE A 13 3.02 7.30 -7.19
N GLY A 14 2.08 7.33 -8.13
CA GLY A 14 1.94 6.29 -9.16
C GLY A 14 1.62 4.91 -8.58
N ARG A 15 0.89 4.87 -7.46
CA ARG A 15 0.43 3.63 -6.81
C ARG A 15 -1.08 3.66 -6.53
N SER A 16 -1.73 2.51 -6.40
CA SER A 16 -3.08 2.41 -5.82
C SER A 16 -3.08 1.42 -4.67
N VAL A 17 -3.73 1.76 -3.56
CA VAL A 17 -3.88 0.85 -2.41
C VAL A 17 -5.35 0.55 -2.18
N THR A 18 -5.69 -0.73 -2.26
CA THR A 18 -7.02 -1.25 -1.92
C THR A 18 -6.93 -1.97 -0.57
N PRO A 19 -7.46 -1.39 0.51
CA PRO A 19 -7.37 -1.98 1.83
C PRO A 19 -8.41 -3.08 2.05
N ALA A 20 -7.99 -4.14 2.74
CA ALA A 20 -8.80 -5.24 3.22
C ALA A 20 -8.60 -5.40 4.74
N ASN A 21 -9.08 -4.39 5.48
CA ASN A 21 -9.06 -4.32 6.95
C ASN A 21 -10.49 -4.47 7.51
N VAL A 22 -10.65 -4.41 8.84
CA VAL A 22 -11.95 -4.60 9.51
C VAL A 22 -13.06 -3.65 9.01
N LEU A 23 -12.72 -2.48 8.47
CA LEU A 23 -13.70 -1.54 7.93
C LEU A 23 -14.25 -1.99 6.56
N ALA A 24 -13.44 -2.68 5.76
CA ALA A 24 -13.85 -3.24 4.47
C ALA A 24 -14.40 -4.68 4.59
N PHE A 25 -13.84 -5.46 5.54
CA PHE A 25 -14.21 -6.84 5.82
C PHE A 25 -14.50 -7.01 7.32
N PRO A 26 -15.74 -6.75 7.77
CA PRO A 26 -16.10 -6.83 9.20
C PRO A 26 -15.83 -8.20 9.85
N GLY A 27 -15.81 -9.28 9.06
CA GLY A 27 -15.46 -10.63 9.52
C GLY A 27 -14.02 -10.78 10.01
N LEU A 28 -13.14 -9.80 9.76
CA LEU A 28 -11.78 -9.76 10.31
C LEU A 28 -11.73 -9.23 11.75
N ASN A 29 -12.88 -8.82 12.32
CA ASN A 29 -12.95 -8.45 13.72
C ASN A 29 -12.51 -9.63 14.60
N THR A 30 -11.76 -9.33 15.67
CA THR A 30 -11.13 -10.29 16.60
C THR A 30 -10.11 -11.28 16.03
N LEU A 31 -10.02 -11.45 14.71
CA LEU A 31 -9.03 -12.33 14.06
C LEU A 31 -7.61 -11.76 14.06
N GLY A 32 -7.46 -10.44 14.29
CA GLY A 32 -6.15 -9.80 14.39
C GLY A 32 -5.36 -9.78 13.09
N ILE A 33 -6.01 -9.90 11.93
CA ILE A 33 -5.33 -9.87 10.62
C ILE A 33 -6.00 -8.87 9.66
N SER A 34 -5.21 -8.30 8.76
CA SER A 34 -5.71 -7.55 7.60
C SER A 34 -4.74 -7.66 6.43
N MET A 35 -5.18 -7.22 5.25
CA MET A 35 -4.39 -7.25 4.02
C MET A 35 -4.59 -5.94 3.24
N ASN A 36 -3.65 -5.58 2.38
CA ASN A 36 -3.80 -4.57 1.35
C ASN A 36 -3.36 -5.15 0.00
N ARG A 37 -4.07 -4.79 -1.05
CA ARG A 37 -3.59 -4.92 -2.43
C ARG A 37 -2.96 -3.58 -2.83
N VAL A 38 -1.74 -3.62 -3.34
CA VAL A 38 -1.02 -2.46 -3.84
C VAL A 38 -0.64 -2.67 -5.30
N ASP A 39 -1.23 -1.88 -6.17
CA ASP A 39 -0.88 -1.81 -7.59
C ASP A 39 0.13 -0.67 -7.78
N PHE A 40 1.14 -0.86 -8.64
CA PHE A 40 2.17 0.14 -8.98
C PHE A 40 2.25 0.34 -10.50
N ALA A 41 2.23 1.59 -10.97
CA ALA A 41 2.57 1.92 -12.35
C ALA A 41 4.09 1.77 -12.56
N PRO A 42 4.61 1.72 -13.81
CA PRO A 42 6.05 1.79 -14.04
C PRO A 42 6.64 3.04 -13.39
N GLY A 43 7.67 2.90 -12.55
CA GLY A 43 8.23 3.99 -11.74
C GLY A 43 7.41 4.39 -10.52
N GLY A 44 6.30 3.72 -10.23
CA GLY A 44 5.45 3.99 -9.06
C GLY A 44 6.17 3.71 -7.74
N LEU A 45 5.95 4.57 -6.75
CA LEU A 45 6.59 4.55 -5.45
C LEU A 45 5.54 4.35 -4.34
N ASN A 46 5.81 3.44 -3.42
CA ASN A 46 5.21 3.48 -2.10
C ASN A 46 6.21 4.11 -1.15
N PRO A 47 6.00 5.39 -0.76
CA PRO A 47 6.86 6.04 0.22
C PRO A 47 6.81 5.28 1.55
N PRO A 48 7.86 5.37 2.39
CA PRO A 48 7.95 4.59 3.60
C PRO A 48 6.70 4.77 4.48
N PRO A 49 5.89 3.71 4.66
CA PRO A 49 4.79 3.72 5.60
C PRO A 49 5.29 3.31 7.00
N SER A 50 4.59 3.79 8.01
CA SER A 50 4.70 3.30 9.38
C SER A 50 3.34 2.77 9.85
N HIS A 51 3.36 1.56 10.40
CA HIS A 51 2.19 0.85 10.92
C HIS A 51 2.33 0.74 12.45
N PRO A 52 1.76 1.68 13.22
CA PRO A 52 2.01 1.78 14.66
C PRO A 52 1.49 0.57 15.46
N ARG A 53 0.65 -0.28 14.86
CA ARG A 53 0.00 -1.42 15.52
C ARG A 53 0.20 -2.74 14.80
N ALA A 54 1.08 -2.83 13.80
CA ALA A 54 1.29 -4.07 13.06
C ALA A 54 2.67 -4.16 12.40
N THR A 55 3.12 -5.39 12.20
CA THR A 55 4.18 -5.75 11.26
C THR A 55 3.57 -6.01 9.89
N GLU A 56 4.24 -5.55 8.83
CA GLU A 56 3.88 -5.84 7.44
C GLU A 56 4.69 -7.04 6.92
N THR A 57 4.01 -7.99 6.26
CA THR A 57 4.63 -8.99 5.39
C THR A 57 4.05 -8.85 3.98
N GLY A 58 4.86 -9.00 2.94
CA GLY A 58 4.42 -8.74 1.58
C GLY A 58 4.90 -9.78 0.57
N VAL A 59 4.07 -10.03 -0.45
CA VAL A 59 4.40 -10.90 -1.59
C VAL A 59 4.10 -10.17 -2.91
N VAL A 60 5.12 -10.11 -3.77
CA VAL A 60 4.99 -9.59 -5.13
C VAL A 60 4.37 -10.68 -6.00
N ILE A 61 3.26 -10.38 -6.66
CA ILE A 61 2.57 -11.33 -7.55
C ILE A 61 2.95 -11.07 -9.01
N GLU A 62 3.17 -9.81 -9.37
CA GLU A 62 3.50 -9.41 -10.74
C GLU A 62 4.50 -8.25 -10.75
N GLY A 63 5.31 -8.16 -11.80
CA GLY A 63 6.28 -7.09 -12.01
C GLY A 63 7.53 -7.19 -11.12
N LYS A 64 8.25 -6.07 -11.02
CA LYS A 64 9.55 -6.00 -10.32
C LYS A 64 9.58 -4.82 -9.36
N LEU A 65 9.55 -5.12 -8.07
CA LEU A 65 9.65 -4.13 -7.00
C LEU A 65 11.03 -4.17 -6.34
N LEU A 66 11.63 -3.00 -6.17
CA LEU A 66 12.78 -2.78 -5.31
C LEU A 66 12.28 -2.41 -3.91
N GLY A 67 12.63 -3.23 -2.91
CA GLY A 67 12.31 -2.98 -1.51
C GLY A 67 13.52 -2.44 -0.74
N SER A 68 13.37 -1.30 -0.07
CA SER A 68 14.36 -0.78 0.87
C SER A 68 13.67 -0.16 2.07
N CYS A 69 14.00 -0.63 3.28
CA CYS A 69 13.51 -0.11 4.57
C CYS A 69 12.01 0.28 4.53
N HIS A 70 11.14 -0.71 4.30
CA HIS A 70 9.67 -0.55 4.21
C HIS A 70 9.14 0.30 3.05
N SER A 71 9.98 0.80 2.14
CA SER A 71 9.55 1.48 0.90
C SER A 71 9.59 0.52 -0.28
N GLN A 72 8.70 0.69 -1.25
CA GLN A 72 8.72 -0.10 -2.49
C GLN A 72 8.73 0.82 -3.72
N LEU A 73 9.58 0.52 -4.69
CA LEU A 73 9.64 1.21 -5.98
C LEU A 73 9.46 0.20 -7.11
N ASN A 74 8.56 0.47 -8.06
CA ASN A 74 8.48 -0.32 -9.28
C ASN A 74 9.60 0.06 -10.24
N VAL A 75 10.55 -0.86 -10.41
CA VAL A 75 11.71 -0.71 -11.31
C VAL A 75 11.50 -1.45 -12.64
N GLY A 76 10.34 -2.09 -12.82
CA GLY A 76 9.96 -2.72 -14.08
C GLY A 76 9.32 -1.74 -15.06
N GLU A 77 9.29 -2.12 -16.33
CA GLU A 77 8.61 -1.39 -17.41
C GLU A 77 7.09 -1.65 -17.42
N GLU A 78 6.64 -2.69 -16.71
CA GLU A 78 5.24 -3.06 -16.56
C GLU A 78 4.66 -2.69 -15.19
N ASN A 79 3.34 -2.78 -15.07
CA ASN A 79 2.67 -2.60 -13.79
C ASN A 79 3.06 -3.72 -12.81
N ALA A 80 3.36 -3.38 -11.56
CA ALA A 80 3.66 -4.35 -10.51
C ALA A 80 2.51 -4.47 -9.51
N LEU A 81 2.36 -5.66 -8.92
CA LEU A 81 1.32 -5.99 -7.95
C LEU A 81 1.93 -6.60 -6.69
N LEU A 82 1.60 -6.03 -5.54
CA LEU A 82 2.03 -6.47 -4.22
C LEU A 82 0.79 -6.70 -3.34
N PHE A 83 0.73 -7.83 -2.65
CA PHE A 83 -0.16 -7.98 -1.50
C PHE A 83 0.65 -7.82 -0.22
N THR A 84 0.17 -6.99 0.69
CA THR A 84 0.74 -6.87 2.04
C THR A 84 -0.26 -7.37 3.07
N ALA A 85 0.20 -8.08 4.07
CA ALA A 85 -0.59 -8.61 5.17
C ALA A 85 -0.04 -8.09 6.51
N PHE A 86 -0.94 -7.94 7.47
CA PHE A 86 -0.66 -7.38 8.78
C PHE A 86 -1.18 -8.30 9.87
N ASN A 87 -0.44 -8.39 10.97
CA ASN A 87 -0.88 -9.02 12.22
C ASN A 87 -1.76 -8.09 13.09
N SER A 88 -2.54 -7.23 12.44
CA SER A 88 -3.59 -6.44 13.07
C SER A 88 -4.76 -6.28 12.11
N HIS A 89 -5.98 -6.36 12.63
CA HIS A 89 -7.21 -6.08 11.86
C HIS A 89 -7.38 -4.60 11.48
N LEU A 90 -6.61 -3.71 12.11
CA LEU A 90 -6.58 -2.27 11.85
C LEU A 90 -5.17 -1.73 12.13
N PRO A 91 -4.20 -1.93 11.22
CA PRO A 91 -2.78 -1.61 11.45
C PRO A 91 -2.52 -0.11 11.62
N GLY A 92 -3.36 0.74 11.01
CA GLY A 92 -3.08 2.18 10.84
C GLY A 92 -2.00 2.41 9.78
N SER A 93 -1.93 3.59 9.18
CA SER A 93 -0.88 3.93 8.21
C SER A 93 -0.49 5.40 8.34
N ALA A 94 0.79 5.65 8.57
CA ALA A 94 1.39 6.98 8.56
C ALA A 94 2.46 7.02 7.46
N ILE A 95 2.26 7.86 6.45
CA ILE A 95 3.24 8.05 5.36
C ILE A 95 4.30 9.03 5.85
N VAL A 96 5.53 8.54 6.08
CA VAL A 96 6.58 9.28 6.79
C VAL A 96 6.84 10.68 6.20
N PRO A 97 7.05 10.85 4.87
CA PRO A 97 7.27 12.18 4.30
C PRO A 97 6.09 13.13 4.49
N THR A 98 4.86 12.65 4.31
CA THR A 98 3.65 13.45 4.48
C THR A 98 3.47 13.86 5.94
N THR A 99 3.72 12.95 6.88
CA THR A 99 3.64 13.29 8.31
C THR A 99 4.76 14.24 8.77
N LEU A 100 5.94 14.17 8.17
CA LEU A 100 7.08 15.00 8.56
C LEU A 100 6.96 16.43 8.03
N PHE A 101 6.55 16.60 6.77
CA PHE A 101 6.60 17.90 6.09
C PHE A 101 5.23 18.53 5.83
N VAL A 102 4.13 17.78 5.94
CA VAL A 102 2.78 18.23 5.55
C VAL A 102 1.77 18.19 6.72
N SER A 103 2.15 17.66 7.88
CA SER A 103 1.26 17.46 9.04
C SER A 103 0.58 18.72 9.58
N ASN A 104 1.08 19.92 9.26
CA ASN A 104 0.57 21.20 9.78
C ASN A 104 -0.05 22.12 8.71
N LEU A 105 -0.31 21.65 7.48
CA LEU A 105 -0.95 22.48 6.44
C LEU A 105 -2.48 22.60 6.58
N ASN A 106 -3.10 21.94 7.57
CA ASN A 106 -4.57 21.92 7.76
C ASN A 106 -5.04 22.28 9.19
N SER A 107 -4.21 22.96 9.99
CA SER A 107 -4.54 23.34 11.38
C SER A 107 -4.72 24.86 11.59
N ARG A 108 -5.20 25.59 10.59
CA ARG A 108 -5.67 26.98 10.74
C ARG A 108 -6.99 27.19 10.02
#